data_AF-B0BRM8-F1
#
_entry.id   AF-B0BRM8-F1
#
_cell.length_a   1.000
_cell.length_b   1.000
_cell.length_c   1.000
_cell.angle_alpha   90.00
_cell.angle_beta   90.00
_cell.angle_gamma   90.00
#
_symmetry.space_group_name_H-M   'P 1'
#
loop_
_entity.id
_entity.type
_entity.pdbx_description
1 polymer ?
#
loop_
_entity_poly.entity_id
_entity_poly.type
_entity_poly.pdbx_seq_one_letter_code
_entity_poly.pdbx_strand_id
1 'polypeptide(L)'
;MKVFHRHAHIFFIGGAADLEPYYFVGPLHNITIAQKKLARQVKKYLAHHANIHFHSLSYNRVYYLSDIELNVLVKIQPQDLIYIIGHSLGGWNAAHLARILKDKGYRVRILATLDPVGEGTLVWMGSNIFKNPEPKPLADFWINIQAENDDLDLSDIVAQIGRQWLLSDEPDINEKLYIHHSDAQRMLRHKLHTGKSIMDYIIENIRQLL
;
A
#
# COMPACT_ATOMS: atom_id res chain seq x y z
N MET A 1 -5.25 19.32 -31.20
CA MET A 1 -5.64 18.65 -29.93
C MET A 1 -4.39 18.12 -29.26
N LYS A 2 -4.04 18.58 -28.05
CA LYS A 2 -3.05 17.86 -27.22
C LYS A 2 -3.69 16.53 -26.84
N VAL A 3 -3.11 15.42 -27.30
CA VAL A 3 -3.47 14.09 -26.79
C VAL A 3 -3.00 14.06 -25.35
N PHE A 4 -3.93 14.15 -24.40
CA PHE A 4 -3.60 13.94 -22.99
C PHE A 4 -3.41 12.44 -22.79
N HIS A 5 -2.15 12.00 -22.73
CA HIS A 5 -1.85 10.66 -22.29
C HIS A 5 -2.09 10.59 -20.78
N ARG A 6 -3.10 9.83 -20.39
CA ARG A 6 -3.35 9.53 -18.98
C ARG A 6 -2.32 8.50 -18.53
N HIS A 7 -1.66 8.73 -17.39
CA HIS A 7 -0.78 7.75 -16.78
C HIS A 7 -1.44 7.10 -15.58
N ALA A 8 -0.97 5.91 -15.22
CA ALA A 8 -1.29 5.26 -13.96
C ALA A 8 -0.04 5.13 -13.10
N HIS A 9 -0.12 5.52 -11.84
CA HIS A 9 0.95 5.44 -10.86
C HIS A 9 0.52 4.52 -9.73
N ILE A 10 1.26 3.42 -9.56
CA ILE A 10 1.00 2.42 -8.53
C ILE A 10 2.14 2.49 -7.51
N PHE A 11 1.83 3.02 -6.33
CA PHE A 11 2.76 3.14 -5.23
C PHE A 11 2.66 1.92 -4.31
N PHE A 12 3.79 1.27 -4.09
CA PHE A 12 3.99 0.13 -3.23
C PHE A 12 4.79 0.60 -2.01
N ILE A 13 4.14 0.69 -0.85
CA ILE A 13 4.73 1.22 0.39
C ILE A 13 5.06 0.04 1.30
N GLY A 14 6.35 -0.24 1.47
CA GLY A 14 6.86 -1.31 2.32
C GLY A 14 6.91 -0.92 3.79
N GLY A 15 6.76 -1.90 4.68
CA GLY A 15 6.85 -1.70 6.13
C GLY A 15 8.28 -1.54 6.65
N ALA A 16 8.43 -1.61 7.97
CA ALA A 16 9.74 -1.74 8.61
C ALA A 16 10.48 -2.98 8.08
N ALA A 17 11.80 -2.87 7.96
CA ALA A 17 12.67 -3.93 7.46
C ALA A 17 12.37 -4.39 6.02
N ASP A 18 11.52 -3.71 5.24
CA ASP A 18 11.14 -4.19 3.91
C ASP A 18 12.14 -3.76 2.83
N LEU A 19 12.28 -2.46 2.59
CA LEU A 19 13.20 -1.91 1.58
C LEU A 19 14.52 -1.40 2.15
N GLU A 20 14.58 -1.22 3.47
CA GLU A 20 15.78 -0.86 4.23
C GLU A 20 15.80 -1.67 5.53
N PRO A 21 16.99 -1.98 6.08
CA PRO A 21 17.09 -2.62 7.39
C PRO A 21 16.38 -1.78 8.47
N TYR A 22 15.75 -2.45 9.42
CA TYR A 22 15.15 -1.82 10.59
C TYR A 22 15.57 -2.59 11.84
N TYR A 23 16.30 -1.91 12.72
CA TYR A 23 17.12 -2.55 13.74
C TYR A 23 18.03 -3.62 13.12
N PHE A 24 17.94 -4.87 13.58
CA PHE A 24 18.77 -5.99 13.12
C PHE A 24 18.06 -6.89 12.08
N VAL A 25 16.93 -6.43 11.52
CA VAL A 25 16.09 -7.22 10.59
C VAL A 25 16.03 -6.54 9.22
N GLY A 26 16.01 -7.35 8.16
CA GLY A 26 15.80 -6.92 6.77
C GLY A 26 17.08 -6.56 5.99
N PRO A 27 16.93 -6.11 4.73
CA PRO A 27 15.68 -5.89 4.02
C PRO A 27 15.00 -7.20 3.58
N LEU A 28 13.67 -7.28 3.73
CA LEU A 28 12.85 -8.47 3.47
C LEU A 28 12.23 -8.47 2.07
N HIS A 29 12.05 -7.30 1.46
CA HIS A 29 11.54 -7.10 0.09
C HIS A 29 10.13 -7.66 -0.19
N ASN A 30 9.29 -7.83 0.84
CA ASN A 30 7.92 -8.32 0.74
C ASN A 30 7.09 -7.50 -0.26
N ILE A 31 7.10 -6.17 -0.14
CA ILE A 31 6.33 -5.31 -1.06
C ILE A 31 6.89 -5.34 -2.49
N THR A 32 8.21 -5.50 -2.65
CA THR A 32 8.85 -5.57 -3.98
C THR A 32 8.47 -6.86 -4.70
N ILE A 33 8.35 -7.97 -3.97
CA ILE A 33 7.86 -9.24 -4.54
C ILE A 33 6.41 -9.08 -5.02
N ALA A 34 5.56 -8.44 -4.21
CA ALA A 34 4.18 -8.12 -4.58
C ALA A 34 4.11 -7.22 -5.83
N GLN A 35 4.93 -6.15 -5.89
CA GLN A 35 5.06 -5.25 -7.03
C GLN A 35 5.46 -6.00 -8.31
N LYS A 36 6.51 -6.82 -8.26
CA LYS A 36 6.95 -7.64 -9.41
C LYS A 36 5.85 -8.58 -9.90
N LYS A 37 4.99 -9.06 -9.01
CA LYS A 37 3.88 -9.93 -9.39
C LYS A 37 2.78 -9.16 -10.12
N LEU A 38 2.38 -7.98 -9.63
CA LEU A 38 1.41 -7.13 -10.33
C LEU A 38 1.96 -6.63 -11.67
N ALA A 39 3.21 -6.18 -11.72
CA ALA A 39 3.85 -5.72 -12.95
C ALA A 39 3.84 -6.79 -14.06
N ARG A 40 4.09 -8.06 -13.70
CA ARG A 40 3.98 -9.18 -14.65
C ARG A 40 2.56 -9.36 -15.20
N GLN A 41 1.53 -9.20 -14.36
CA GLN A 41 0.14 -9.30 -14.84
C GLN A 41 -0.24 -8.09 -15.70
N VAL A 42 0.17 -6.89 -15.31
CA VAL A 42 -0.04 -5.67 -16.11
C VAL A 42 0.57 -5.83 -17.50
N LYS A 43 1.84 -6.25 -17.60
CA LYS A 43 2.50 -6.49 -18.90
C LYS A 43 1.78 -7.57 -19.72
N LYS A 44 1.19 -8.57 -19.07
CA LYS A 44 0.49 -9.67 -19.74
C LYS A 44 -0.90 -9.28 -20.24
N TYR A 45 -1.63 -8.42 -19.51
CA TYR A 45 -3.08 -8.25 -19.68
C TYR A 45 -3.52 -6.83 -20.08
N LEU A 46 -2.62 -5.85 -20.10
CA LEU A 46 -2.95 -4.46 -20.43
C LEU A 46 -2.11 -3.98 -21.63
N ALA A 47 -2.79 -3.56 -22.71
CA ALA A 47 -2.14 -3.08 -23.92
C ALA A 47 -1.35 -1.79 -23.70
N HIS A 48 -1.85 -0.89 -22.84
CA HIS A 48 -1.22 0.40 -22.52
C HIS A 48 -0.24 0.32 -21.34
N HIS A 49 0.41 -0.83 -21.14
CA HIS A 49 1.32 -1.04 -20.00
C HIS A 49 2.47 -0.02 -19.92
N ALA A 50 2.84 0.61 -21.04
CA ALA A 50 3.88 1.64 -21.09
C ALA A 50 3.49 2.94 -20.35
N ASN A 51 2.20 3.17 -20.12
CA ASN A 51 1.69 4.33 -19.39
C ASN A 51 1.50 4.04 -17.88
N ILE A 52 1.90 2.85 -17.42
CA ILE A 52 1.72 2.40 -16.04
C ILE A 52 3.08 2.35 -15.35
N HIS A 53 3.22 3.17 -14.30
CA HIS A 53 4.45 3.38 -13.57
C HIS A 53 4.34 2.77 -12.16
N PHE A 54 5.32 1.94 -11.80
CA PHE A 54 5.41 1.29 -10.50
C PHE A 54 6.46 1.97 -9.64
N HIS A 55 6.13 2.29 -8.40
CA HIS A 55 7.01 2.96 -7.45
C HIS A 55 7.06 2.16 -6.16
N SER A 56 8.24 1.77 -5.69
CA SER A 56 8.41 1.11 -4.39
C SER A 56 9.10 2.05 -3.43
N LEU A 57 8.50 2.29 -2.26
CA LEU A 57 8.95 3.25 -1.25
C LEU A 57 8.91 2.62 0.14
N SER A 58 9.88 2.96 0.99
CA SER A 58 9.83 2.63 2.42
C SER A 58 8.74 3.47 3.11
N TYR A 59 8.13 2.96 4.18
CA TYR A 59 7.07 3.68 4.91
C TYR A 59 7.48 5.10 5.32
N ASN A 60 8.73 5.31 5.73
CA ASN A 60 9.25 6.62 6.14
C ASN A 60 9.34 7.65 4.99
N ARG A 61 9.41 7.21 3.73
CA ARG A 61 9.45 8.09 2.54
C ARG A 61 8.11 8.70 2.18
N VAL A 62 7.07 8.37 2.92
CA VAL A 62 5.71 8.93 2.77
C VAL A 62 5.18 9.46 4.11
N TYR A 63 6.09 9.85 5.01
CA TYR A 63 5.75 10.41 6.32
C TYR A 63 5.88 11.95 6.34
N TYR A 64 7.08 12.49 6.12
CA TYR A 64 7.26 13.94 6.07
C TYR A 64 6.69 14.51 4.77
N LEU A 65 6.07 15.69 4.82
CA LEU A 65 5.54 16.36 3.63
C LEU A 65 6.62 16.59 2.56
N SER A 66 7.84 16.92 2.95
CA SER A 66 8.99 17.06 2.05
C SER A 66 9.36 15.75 1.36
N ASP A 67 9.28 14.62 2.06
CA ASP A 67 9.49 13.31 1.47
C ASP A 67 8.34 12.95 0.51
N ILE A 68 7.10 13.26 0.85
CA ILE A 68 5.95 13.05 -0.04
C ILE A 68 6.08 13.90 -1.31
N GLU A 69 6.53 15.14 -1.20
CA GLU A 69 6.83 16.00 -2.35
C GLU A 69 7.85 15.34 -3.28
N LEU A 70 9.01 14.97 -2.74
CA LEU A 70 10.12 14.40 -3.49
C LEU A 70 9.82 13.00 -4.07
N ASN A 71 9.09 12.17 -3.33
CA ASN A 71 8.92 10.76 -3.66
C ASN A 71 7.58 10.45 -4.34
N VAL A 72 6.57 11.31 -4.23
CA VAL A 72 5.23 11.08 -4.76
C VAL A 72 4.80 12.22 -5.69
N LEU A 73 4.74 13.46 -5.19
CA LEU A 73 4.08 14.56 -5.92
C LEU A 73 4.81 14.96 -7.20
N VAL A 74 6.15 14.96 -7.22
CA VAL A 74 6.92 15.23 -8.44
C VAL A 74 6.70 14.21 -9.56
N LYS A 75 6.10 13.05 -9.25
CA LYS A 75 5.90 11.95 -10.21
C LYS A 75 4.50 11.95 -10.82
N ILE A 76 3.55 12.69 -10.27
CA ILE A 76 2.12 12.59 -10.63
C ILE A 76 1.54 13.93 -11.08
N GLN A 77 0.57 13.88 -11.97
CA GLN A 77 -0.25 15.01 -12.39
C GLN A 77 -1.70 14.82 -11.94
N PRO A 78 -2.49 15.90 -11.81
CA PRO A 78 -3.87 15.82 -11.31
C PRO A 78 -4.78 14.83 -12.06
N GLN A 79 -4.55 14.61 -13.35
CA GLN A 79 -5.36 13.71 -14.20
C GLN A 79 -4.97 12.22 -14.11
N ASP A 80 -3.83 11.91 -13.49
CA ASP A 80 -3.30 10.55 -13.42
C ASP A 80 -4.16 9.64 -12.54
N LEU A 81 -4.12 8.34 -12.84
CA LEU A 81 -4.74 7.31 -12.03
C LEU A 81 -3.78 6.89 -10.92
N ILE A 82 -4.15 7.12 -9.65
CA ILE A 82 -3.27 6.82 -8.52
C ILE A 82 -3.79 5.61 -7.76
N TYR A 83 -2.91 4.64 -7.53
CA TYR A 83 -3.17 3.43 -6.76
C TYR A 83 -2.10 3.31 -5.67
N ILE A 84 -2.50 2.95 -4.46
CA ILE A 84 -1.58 2.83 -3.33
C ILE A 84 -1.79 1.46 -2.69
N ILE A 85 -0.71 0.71 -2.51
CA ILE A 85 -0.67 -0.59 -1.83
C ILE A 85 0.35 -0.46 -0.72
N GLY A 86 -0.09 -0.50 0.53
CA GLY A 86 0.79 -0.42 1.70
C GLY A 86 0.79 -1.73 2.48
N HIS A 87 1.96 -2.20 2.90
CA HIS A 87 2.11 -3.41 3.73
C HIS A 87 2.65 -3.06 5.11
N SER A 88 2.13 -3.67 6.17
CA SER A 88 2.62 -3.47 7.55
C SER A 88 2.61 -1.98 7.94
N LEU A 89 3.69 -1.39 8.47
CA LEU A 89 3.79 0.06 8.72
C LEU A 89 3.56 0.91 7.46
N GLY A 90 3.90 0.35 6.29
CA GLY A 90 3.62 0.98 5.01
C GLY A 90 2.12 1.07 4.73
N GLY A 91 1.30 0.14 5.25
CA GLY A 91 -0.17 0.21 5.22
C GLY A 91 -0.71 1.40 6.00
N TRP A 92 -0.18 1.63 7.20
CA TRP A 92 -0.53 2.79 8.02
C TRP A 92 -0.19 4.11 7.33
N ASN A 93 1.06 4.27 6.86
CA ASN A 93 1.45 5.50 6.18
C ASN A 93 0.78 5.65 4.80
N ALA A 94 0.46 4.55 4.09
CA ALA A 94 -0.30 4.60 2.84
C ALA A 94 -1.72 5.16 3.04
N ALA A 95 -2.37 4.82 4.15
CA ALA A 95 -3.67 5.36 4.51
C ALA A 95 -3.62 6.88 4.73
N HIS A 96 -2.59 7.39 5.43
CA HIS A 96 -2.35 8.83 5.56
C HIS A 96 -2.01 9.49 4.24
N LEU A 97 -1.17 8.87 3.41
CA LEU A 97 -0.82 9.37 2.10
C LEU A 97 -2.08 9.54 1.23
N ALA A 98 -3.02 8.58 1.28
CA ALA A 98 -4.26 8.67 0.52
C ALA A 98 -5.07 9.93 0.86
N ARG A 99 -5.20 10.24 2.16
CA ARG A 99 -5.84 11.47 2.64
C ARG A 99 -5.09 12.72 2.16
N ILE A 100 -3.77 12.77 2.34
CA ILE A 100 -2.94 13.92 1.93
C ILE A 100 -3.08 14.20 0.43
N LEU A 101 -3.06 13.16 -0.41
CA LEU A 101 -3.24 13.31 -1.85
C LEU A 101 -4.63 13.83 -2.18
N LYS A 102 -5.67 13.33 -1.51
CA LYS A 102 -7.04 13.80 -1.71
C LYS A 102 -7.22 15.26 -1.32
N ASP A 103 -6.67 15.68 -0.19
CA ASP A 103 -6.72 17.07 0.29
C ASP A 103 -5.96 18.02 -0.66
N LYS A 104 -4.96 17.53 -1.38
CA LYS A 104 -4.24 18.24 -2.44
C LYS A 104 -4.94 18.20 -3.82
N GLY A 105 -6.13 17.62 -3.91
CA GLY A 105 -6.94 17.58 -5.14
C GLY A 105 -6.62 16.40 -6.08
N TYR A 106 -5.77 15.47 -5.68
CA TYR A 106 -5.54 14.23 -6.44
C TYR A 106 -6.62 13.19 -6.14
N ARG A 107 -6.81 12.25 -7.05
CA ARG A 107 -7.80 11.18 -6.91
C ARG A 107 -7.13 9.82 -6.78
N VAL A 108 -7.13 9.27 -5.57
CA VAL A 108 -6.69 7.89 -5.29
C VAL A 108 -7.81 6.94 -5.67
N ARG A 109 -7.58 6.12 -6.70
CA ARG A 109 -8.56 5.17 -7.23
C ARG A 109 -8.75 3.97 -6.32
N ILE A 110 -7.64 3.35 -5.92
CA ILE A 110 -7.66 2.22 -5.00
C ILE A 110 -6.58 2.41 -3.96
N LEU A 111 -6.98 2.28 -2.70
CA LEU A 111 -6.08 2.03 -1.57
C LEU A 111 -6.20 0.56 -1.17
N ALA A 112 -5.07 -0.13 -1.06
CA ALA A 112 -5.00 -1.48 -0.51
C ALA A 112 -4.06 -1.49 0.70
N THR A 113 -4.57 -1.88 1.87
CA THR A 113 -3.77 -2.04 3.09
C THR A 113 -3.61 -3.53 3.39
N LEU A 114 -2.37 -4.02 3.34
CA LEU A 114 -1.99 -5.41 3.52
C LEU A 114 -1.43 -5.59 4.93
N ASP A 115 -2.27 -6.11 5.81
CA ASP A 115 -2.01 -6.30 7.24
C ASP A 115 -1.35 -5.08 7.91
N PRO A 116 -2.04 -3.92 7.90
CA PRO A 116 -1.46 -2.69 8.42
C PRO A 116 -1.22 -2.78 9.93
N VAL A 117 -0.07 -2.26 10.37
CA VAL A 117 0.29 -2.14 11.79
C VAL A 117 0.63 -0.69 12.12
N GLY A 118 0.32 -0.22 13.32
CA GLY A 118 0.61 1.18 13.70
C GLY A 118 0.15 1.65 15.09
N GLU A 119 -0.52 0.82 15.89
CA GLU A 119 -1.03 1.21 17.22
C GLU A 119 -0.07 0.94 18.39
N GLY A 120 1.15 0.45 18.10
CA GLY A 120 2.14 0.12 19.13
C GLY A 120 2.94 1.34 19.63
N THR A 121 2.99 1.56 20.95
CA THR A 121 3.76 2.65 21.57
C THR A 121 5.25 2.62 21.19
N LEU A 122 5.82 1.43 20.94
CA LEU A 122 7.23 1.31 20.53
C LEU A 122 7.46 1.81 19.10
N VAL A 123 6.55 1.51 18.16
CA VAL A 123 6.57 2.13 16.82
C VAL A 123 6.42 3.65 16.94
N TRP A 124 5.53 4.13 17.81
CA TRP A 124 5.36 5.58 18.00
C TRP A 124 6.61 6.25 18.53
N MET A 125 7.49 5.57 19.27
CA MET A 125 8.74 6.20 19.75
C MET A 125 9.89 6.09 18.75
N GLY A 126 9.96 5.00 17.98
CA GLY A 126 11.13 4.66 17.14
C GLY A 126 10.93 4.79 15.62
N SER A 127 9.71 5.04 15.15
CA SER A 127 9.40 5.03 13.71
C SER A 127 8.80 6.34 13.22
N ASN A 128 9.13 6.69 11.98
CA ASN A 128 8.51 7.79 11.23
C ASN A 128 7.12 7.36 10.73
N ILE A 129 6.17 7.26 11.65
CA ILE A 129 4.75 7.04 11.36
C ILE A 129 3.89 8.13 11.98
N PHE A 130 2.72 8.35 11.40
CA PHE A 130 1.74 9.30 11.91
C PHE A 130 1.14 8.79 13.23
N LYS A 131 1.37 9.53 14.31
CA LYS A 131 0.95 9.13 15.68
C LYS A 131 -0.43 9.65 16.06
N ASN A 132 -0.85 10.76 15.47
CA ASN A 132 -2.17 11.38 15.65
C ASN A 132 -2.42 12.44 14.56
N PRO A 133 -3.67 12.56 14.05
CA PRO A 133 -4.80 11.65 14.28
C PRO A 133 -4.54 10.27 13.66
N GLU A 134 -5.33 9.25 14.02
CA GLU A 134 -5.41 8.00 13.27
C GLU A 134 -5.60 8.26 11.77
N PRO A 135 -5.10 7.36 10.89
CA PRO A 135 -5.36 7.49 9.48
C PRO A 135 -6.88 7.51 9.25
N LYS A 136 -7.35 8.52 8.51
CA LYS A 136 -8.71 8.56 7.96
C LYS A 136 -8.61 8.38 6.46
N PRO A 137 -8.46 7.15 5.94
CA PRO A 137 -8.19 6.93 4.54
C PRO A 137 -9.26 7.58 3.67
N LEU A 138 -8.87 8.06 2.50
CA LEU A 138 -9.82 8.57 1.52
C LEU A 138 -9.36 8.21 0.12
N ALA A 139 -9.98 7.16 -0.40
CA ALA A 139 -9.84 6.67 -1.77
C ALA A 139 -11.24 6.44 -2.35
N ASP A 140 -11.34 6.29 -3.67
CA ASP A 140 -12.62 5.90 -4.29
C ASP A 140 -13.03 4.46 -3.92
N PHE A 141 -12.05 3.62 -3.61
CA PHE A 141 -12.24 2.24 -3.18
C PHE A 141 -11.09 1.82 -2.25
N TRP A 142 -11.39 1.30 -1.07
CA TRP A 142 -10.43 0.86 -0.08
C TRP A 142 -10.63 -0.61 0.26
N ILE A 143 -9.58 -1.40 0.08
CA ILE A 143 -9.53 -2.82 0.45
C ILE A 143 -8.52 -2.97 1.60
N ASN A 144 -8.97 -3.53 2.71
CA ASN A 144 -8.11 -3.93 3.82
C ASN A 144 -8.04 -5.45 3.94
N ILE A 145 -6.82 -5.96 4.15
CA ILE A 145 -6.56 -7.35 4.51
C ILE A 145 -5.92 -7.39 5.89
N GLN A 146 -6.43 -8.22 6.78
CA GLN A 146 -5.79 -8.57 8.04
C GLN A 146 -5.24 -9.99 7.95
N ALA A 147 -3.99 -10.18 8.31
CA ALA A 147 -3.35 -11.49 8.33
C ALA A 147 -3.65 -12.18 9.67
N GLU A 148 -4.04 -13.45 9.60
CA GLU A 148 -4.20 -14.31 10.76
C GLU A 148 -3.24 -15.50 10.58
N ASN A 149 -2.31 -15.67 11.51
CA ASN A 149 -1.51 -16.89 11.58
C ASN A 149 -1.09 -17.14 13.03
N ASP A 150 -1.18 -18.41 13.45
CA ASP A 150 -0.81 -18.87 14.78
C ASP A 150 0.70 -19.16 14.92
N ASP A 151 1.43 -19.26 13.80
CA ASP A 151 2.87 -19.49 13.80
C ASP A 151 3.64 -18.17 14.01
N LEU A 152 4.11 -17.99 15.25
CA LEU A 152 5.11 -17.01 15.67
C LEU A 152 6.43 -17.30 14.95
N ASP A 153 6.63 -16.76 13.74
CA ASP A 153 7.98 -16.72 13.19
C ASP A 153 8.27 -15.44 12.40
N LEU A 154 9.42 -14.85 12.74
CA LEU A 154 9.89 -13.47 12.48
C LEU A 154 9.00 -12.33 13.02
N SER A 155 7.78 -12.64 13.46
CA SER A 155 6.79 -11.73 14.03
C SER A 155 7.15 -11.24 15.43
N ASP A 156 7.99 -11.94 16.20
CA ASP A 156 8.22 -11.55 17.61
C ASP A 156 8.87 -10.17 17.77
N ILE A 157 9.66 -9.70 16.80
CA ILE A 157 10.25 -8.36 16.87
C ILE A 157 9.29 -7.32 16.28
N VAL A 158 8.82 -7.50 15.03
CA VAL A 158 7.99 -6.47 14.36
C VAL A 158 6.55 -6.42 14.90
N ALA A 159 5.96 -7.55 15.30
CA ALA A 159 4.62 -7.62 15.89
C ALA A 159 4.59 -7.19 17.37
N GLN A 160 5.69 -7.33 18.12
CA GLN A 160 5.83 -6.65 19.43
C GLN A 160 5.97 -5.13 19.26
N ILE A 161 6.57 -4.69 18.16
CA ILE A 161 6.83 -3.28 17.90
C ILE A 161 5.53 -2.56 17.50
N GLY A 162 4.77 -3.08 16.53
CA GLY A 162 3.51 -2.47 16.05
C GLY A 162 2.31 -3.38 16.22
N ARG A 163 1.33 -2.97 17.04
CA ARG A 163 0.02 -3.63 17.08
C ARG A 163 -0.69 -3.46 15.73
N GLN A 164 -1.39 -4.52 15.30
CA GLN A 164 -2.28 -4.46 14.15
C GLN A 164 -3.26 -3.30 14.31
N TRP A 165 -3.51 -2.59 13.22
CA TRP A 165 -4.44 -1.48 13.22
C TRP A 165 -5.88 -2.00 13.33
N LEU A 166 -6.55 -1.68 14.43
CA LEU A 166 -7.96 -1.87 14.62
C LEU A 166 -8.69 -0.72 13.93
N LEU A 167 -9.17 -0.99 12.71
CA LEU A 167 -9.83 0.02 11.89
C LEU A 167 -11.05 0.62 12.62
N SER A 168 -11.05 1.94 12.76
CA SER A 168 -12.19 2.73 13.26
C SER A 168 -13.11 3.22 12.14
N ASP A 169 -12.58 3.36 10.91
CA ASP A 169 -13.32 3.63 9.67
C ASP A 169 -13.50 2.32 8.86
N GLU A 170 -14.63 2.15 8.17
CA GLU A 170 -14.92 0.91 7.43
C GLU A 170 -14.39 0.97 5.97
N PRO A 171 -13.42 0.11 5.59
CA PRO A 171 -13.05 -0.08 4.18
C PRO A 171 -14.20 -0.72 3.39
N ASP A 172 -14.23 -0.49 2.08
CA ASP A 172 -15.25 -1.10 1.20
C ASP A 172 -15.17 -2.63 1.20
N ILE A 173 -13.96 -3.18 1.37
CA ILE A 173 -13.73 -4.60 1.64
C ILE A 173 -12.79 -4.73 2.82
N ASN A 174 -13.21 -5.44 3.87
CA ASN A 174 -12.36 -5.86 4.98
C ASN A 174 -12.31 -7.38 5.04
N GLU A 175 -11.13 -7.98 4.92
CA GLU A 175 -11.02 -9.44 4.92
C GLU A 175 -9.88 -9.96 5.78
N LYS A 176 -10.16 -11.02 6.54
CA LYS A 176 -9.18 -11.74 7.35
C LYS A 176 -8.72 -12.97 6.60
N LEU A 177 -7.42 -13.15 6.45
CA LEU A 177 -6.84 -14.25 5.67
C LEU A 177 -5.84 -15.04 6.50
N TYR A 178 -5.93 -16.37 6.43
CA TYR A 178 -4.95 -17.27 7.04
C TYR A 178 -3.65 -17.33 6.23
N ILE A 179 -2.82 -16.29 6.39
CA ILE A 179 -1.60 -15.99 5.62
C ILE A 179 -0.58 -15.35 6.59
N HIS A 180 0.72 -15.62 6.42
CA HIS A 180 1.75 -14.92 7.19
C HIS A 180 1.79 -13.42 6.89
N HIS A 181 2.00 -12.60 7.92
CA HIS A 181 2.22 -11.16 7.80
C HIS A 181 3.19 -10.80 6.67
N SER A 182 4.31 -11.53 6.54
CA SER A 182 5.35 -11.26 5.53
C SER A 182 4.92 -11.54 4.07
N ASP A 183 3.88 -12.32 3.82
CA ASP A 183 3.50 -12.74 2.46
C ASP A 183 2.53 -11.75 1.79
N ALA A 184 3.02 -10.51 1.60
CA ALA A 184 2.28 -9.44 0.92
C ALA A 184 1.85 -9.84 -0.50
N GLN A 185 2.62 -10.68 -1.19
CA GLN A 185 2.27 -11.16 -2.53
C GLN A 185 1.02 -12.06 -2.50
N ARG A 186 0.91 -12.94 -1.51
CA ARG A 186 -0.25 -13.83 -1.38
C ARG A 186 -1.48 -13.05 -0.95
N MET A 187 -1.36 -12.09 -0.03
CA MET A 187 -2.46 -11.17 0.30
C MET A 187 -2.97 -10.43 -0.93
N LEU A 188 -2.05 -9.86 -1.73
CA LEU A 188 -2.38 -9.13 -2.96
C LEU A 188 -3.13 -10.00 -4.00
N ARG A 189 -2.88 -11.32 -4.02
CA ARG A 189 -3.42 -12.27 -5.01
C ARG A 189 -4.58 -13.13 -4.52
N HIS A 190 -4.85 -13.13 -3.23
CA HIS A 190 -5.89 -13.98 -2.67
C HIS A 190 -7.25 -13.56 -3.25
N LYS A 191 -8.10 -14.55 -3.55
CA LYS A 191 -9.46 -14.25 -3.98
C LYS A 191 -10.27 -13.89 -2.75
N LEU A 192 -10.76 -12.67 -2.72
CA LEU A 192 -11.60 -12.15 -1.66
C LEU A 192 -12.98 -12.78 -1.74
N HIS A 193 -13.83 -12.53 -0.75
CA HIS A 193 -15.23 -12.99 -0.72
C HIS A 193 -16.03 -12.60 -1.97
N THR A 194 -15.60 -11.56 -2.70
CA THR A 194 -16.19 -11.12 -3.98
C THR A 194 -15.77 -11.96 -5.19
N GLY A 195 -14.88 -12.94 -5.03
CA GLY A 195 -14.27 -13.73 -6.10
C GLY A 195 -13.17 -13.01 -6.89
N LYS A 196 -12.87 -11.76 -6.54
CA LYS A 196 -11.77 -10.95 -7.10
C LYS A 196 -10.65 -10.80 -6.08
N SER A 197 -9.41 -10.74 -6.55
CA SER A 197 -8.25 -10.31 -5.76
C SER A 197 -8.04 -8.81 -5.86
N ILE A 198 -7.25 -8.23 -4.96
CA ILE A 198 -6.81 -6.83 -5.06
C ILE A 198 -6.16 -6.58 -6.44
N MET A 199 -5.37 -7.53 -6.95
CA MET A 199 -4.79 -7.42 -8.30
C MET A 199 -5.85 -7.36 -9.40
N ASP A 200 -6.92 -8.15 -9.29
CA ASP A 200 -8.00 -8.12 -10.27
C ASP A 200 -8.68 -6.76 -10.27
N TYR A 201 -8.99 -6.21 -9.09
CA TYR A 201 -9.56 -4.86 -8.97
C TYR A 201 -8.68 -3.79 -9.63
N ILE A 202 -7.37 -3.82 -9.38
CA ILE A 202 -6.44 -2.84 -9.99
C ILE A 202 -6.37 -3.01 -11.51
N ILE A 203 -6.21 -4.24 -12.00
CA ILE A 203 -6.10 -4.51 -13.44
C ILE A 203 -7.39 -4.12 -14.17
N GLU A 204 -8.55 -4.45 -13.61
CA GLU A 204 -9.85 -4.08 -14.18
C GLU A 204 -10.05 -2.56 -14.16
N ASN A 205 -9.73 -1.89 -13.07
CA ASN A 205 -9.87 -0.43 -12.96
C ASN A 205 -8.97 0.29 -13.98
N ILE A 206 -7.71 -0.14 -14.13
CA ILE A 206 -6.82 0.42 -15.15
C ILE A 206 -7.37 0.15 -16.55
N ARG A 207 -7.78 -1.09 -16.86
CA ARG A 207 -8.32 -1.45 -18.18
C ARG A 207 -9.51 -0.59 -18.60
N GLN A 208 -10.34 -0.16 -17.64
CA GLN A 208 -11.53 0.65 -17.91
C GLN A 208 -11.20 2.14 -18.10
N LEU A 209 -10.08 2.63 -17.58
CA LEU A 209 -9.83 4.06 -17.38
C LEU A 209 -8.60 4.62 -18.11
N LEU A 210 -7.76 3.73 -18.62
CA LEU A 210 -6.49 4.02 -19.31
C LEU A 210 -6.57 3.51 -20.76
#